data_AF-A0A530ACV4-F1
#
_entry.id   AF-A0A530ACV4-F1
#
_cell.length_a   1.000
_cell.length_b   1.000
_cell.length_c   1.000
_cell.angle_alpha   90.00
_cell.angle_beta   90.00
_cell.angle_gamma   90.00
#
_symmetry.space_group_name_H-M   'P 1'
#
loop_
_entity.id
_entity.type
_entity.pdbx_description
1 polymer ?
#
loop_
_entity_poly.entity_id
_entity_poly.type
_entity_poly.pdbx_seq_one_letter_code
_entity_poly.pdbx_strand_id
1 'polypeptide(L)' 'MKEFQCGSLVPGCDWHTRAEEEAEVMRRAVEHMRET' A
#
# COMPACT_ATOMS: atom_id res chain seq x y z
N MET A 1 2.50 12.75 -6.54
CA MET A 1 3.07 11.44 -6.19
C MET A 1 2.93 11.12 -4.70
N LYS A 2 2.20 10.04 -4.38
CA LYS A 2 1.97 9.49 -3.05
C LYS A 2 2.58 8.08 -2.96
N GLU A 3 3.03 7.71 -1.77
CA GLU A 3 3.57 6.37 -1.47
C GLU A 3 2.89 5.82 -0.21
N PHE A 4 2.68 4.51 -0.17
CA PHE A 4 2.24 3.77 0.99
C PHE A 4 3.22 2.61 1.25
N GLN A 5 3.59 2.43 2.53
CA GLN A 5 4.46 1.35 2.99
C GLN A 5 3.68 0.51 4.00
N CYS A 6 3.42 -0.76 3.68
CA CYS A 6 2.64 -1.66 4.54
C CYS A 6 3.33 -1.89 5.89
N GLY A 7 4.67 -1.93 5.90
CA GLY A 7 5.49 -2.05 7.10
C GLY A 7 5.25 -0.96 8.17
N SER A 8 4.61 0.16 7.82
CA SER A 8 4.19 1.18 8.79
C SER A 8 2.99 0.77 9.65
N LEU A 9 2.18 -0.18 9.17
CA LEU A 9 1.00 -0.70 9.85
C LEU A 9 1.15 -2.17 10.26
N VAL A 10 1.78 -2.98 9.41
CA VAL A 10 1.96 -4.42 9.60
C VAL A 10 3.45 -4.71 9.77
N PRO A 11 3.93 -4.93 11.02
CA PRO A 11 5.34 -5.25 11.26
C PRO A 11 5.79 -6.47 10.46
N GLY A 12 6.89 -6.34 9.73
CA GLY A 12 7.45 -7.41 8.90
C GLY A 12 6.86 -7.55 7.49
N CYS A 13 5.96 -6.66 7.08
CA CYS A 13 5.50 -6.60 5.69
C CYS A 13 6.36 -5.62 4.87
N ASP A 14 7.02 -6.14 3.82
CA ASP A 14 7.89 -5.35 2.94
C ASP A 14 7.15 -4.75 1.72
N TRP A 15 5.84 -4.95 1.62
CA TRP A 15 5.05 -4.44 0.49
C TRP A 15 4.93 -2.91 0.53
N HIS A 16 5.14 -2.27 -0.63
CA HIS A 16 4.97 -0.82 -0.79
C HIS A 16 4.48 -0.48 -2.20
N THR A 17 3.80 0.66 -2.34
CA THR A 17 3.30 1.14 -3.64
C THR A 17 3.35 2.65 -3.76
N ARG A 18 3.48 3.13 -5.01
CA ARG A 18 3.53 4.55 -5.36
C ARG A 18 2.66 4.83 -6.58
N ALA A 19 1.92 5.94 -6.54
CA ALA A 19 1.15 6.45 -7.68
C ALA A 19 1.03 7.98 -7.63
N GLU A 20 0.59 8.60 -8.72
CA GLU A 20 0.29 10.04 -8.73
C GLU A 20 -1.02 10.35 -7.99
N GLU A 21 -1.99 9.47 -8.14
CA GLU A 21 -3.34 9.62 -7.64
C GLU A 21 -3.52 8.84 -6.33
N GLU A 22 -4.17 9.46 -5.35
CA GLU A 22 -4.30 8.88 -4.01
C GLU A 22 -5.23 7.67 -4.00
N ALA A 23 -6.33 7.68 -4.77
CA ALA A 23 -7.23 6.53 -4.83
C ALA A 23 -6.56 5.30 -5.44
N GLU A 24 -5.62 5.48 -6.37
CA GLU A 24 -4.80 4.38 -6.90
C GLU A 24 -3.88 3.77 -5.83
N VAL A 25 -3.21 4.58 -5.00
CA VAL A 25 -2.43 4.07 -3.85
C VAL A 25 -3.33 3.28 -2.90
N MET A 26 -4.51 3.83 -2.57
CA MET A 26 -5.45 3.22 -1.64
C MET A 26 -6.04 1.92 -2.18
N ARG A 27 -6.38 1.85 -3.48
CA ARG A 27 -6.87 0.62 -4.13
C ARG A 27 -5.87 -0.52 -3.99
N ARG A 28 -4.61 -0.28 -4.37
CA ARG A 28 -3.54 -1.27 -4.31
C ARG A 28 -3.28 -1.70 -2.87
N ALA A 29 -3.30 -0.76 -1.92
CA ALA A 29 -3.11 -1.07 -0.51
C ALA A 29 -4.22 -1.99 0.03
N VAL A 30 -5.48 -1.69 -0.31
CA VAL A 30 -6.63 -2.53 0.08
C VAL A 30 -6.62 -3.90 -0.58
N GLU A 31 -6.21 -3.97 -1.86
CA GLU A 31 -6.04 -5.22 -2.59
C GLU A 31 -4.99 -6.11 -1.91
N HIS A 32 -3.80 -5.57 -1.62
CA HIS A 32 -2.76 -6.28 -0.88
C HIS A 32 -3.26 -6.84 0.46
N MET A 33 -3.97 -6.02 1.25
CA MET A 33 -4.54 -6.45 2.54
C MET A 33 -5.61 -7.55 2.43
N ARG A 34 -6.21 -7.75 1.26
CA ARG A 34 -7.20 -8.82 1.03
C ARG A 34 -6.56 -10.13 0.58
N GLU A 35 -5.40 -10.06 -0.05
CA GLU A 35 -4.74 -11.21 -0.71
C GLU A 35 -3.59 -11.81 0.11
N THR A 36 -3.20 -11.18 1.23
CA THR A 36 -2.07 -11.57 2.08
C THR A 36 -2.53 -11.81 3.51
#